data_AF-A0A9E5JDQ0-F1
#
_entry.id   AF-A0A9E5JDQ0-F1
#
_cell.length_a   1.000
_cell.length_b   1.000
_cell.length_c   1.000
_cell.angle_alpha   90.00
_cell.angle_beta   90.00
_cell.angle_gamma   90.00
#
_symmetry.space_group_name_H-M   'P 1'
#
loop_
_entity.id
_entity.type
_entity.pdbx_description
1 polymer ?
#
loop_
_entity_poly.entity_id
_entity_poly.type
_entity_poly.pdbx_seq_one_letter_code
_entity_poly.pdbx_strand_id
1 'polypeptide(L)'
;RGLVCQREATLRAPAAPSAPEWQKRWEHALKDLGVPLFVMPSGAGHDAMKLHEVMPQAMLFVRGENSGISHNPLESTTSDDMQLCIDAFAHVLHHLA
;
A
#
# COMPACT_ATOMS: atom_id res chain seq x y z
N ARG A 1 -2.67 46.23 -3.49
CA ARG A 1 -1.97 46.30 -4.81
C ARG A 1 -0.49 46.44 -4.51
N GLY A 2 0.41 45.67 -5.16
CA GLY A 2 1.86 45.74 -4.91
C GLY A 2 2.50 44.54 -4.21
N LEU A 3 1.87 43.36 -4.17
CA LEU A 3 2.54 42.14 -3.72
C LEU A 3 3.31 41.51 -4.88
N VAL A 4 4.60 41.27 -4.69
CA VAL A 4 5.44 40.44 -5.56
C VAL A 4 5.58 39.09 -4.86
N CYS A 5 5.21 38.01 -5.56
CA CYS A 5 5.39 36.64 -5.09
C CYS A 5 6.41 35.94 -5.99
N GLN A 6 7.39 35.29 -5.38
CA GLN A 6 8.30 34.37 -6.04
C GLN A 6 8.08 32.97 -5.46
N ARG A 7 8.09 31.96 -6.32
CA ARG A 7 7.93 30.55 -5.94
C ARG A 7 9.01 29.74 -6.63
N GLU A 8 9.66 28.87 -5.88
CA GLU A 8 10.64 27.90 -6.38
C GLU A 8 10.23 26.50 -5.91
N ALA A 9 10.31 25.52 -6.81
CA ALA A 9 10.03 24.13 -6.47
C ALA A 9 11.31 23.48 -5.91
N THR A 10 11.30 23.12 -4.63
CA THR A 10 12.46 22.51 -3.96
C THR A 10 12.55 21.00 -4.16
N LEU A 11 11.42 20.32 -4.35
CA LEU A 11 11.35 18.88 -4.55
C LEU A 11 10.21 18.51 -5.49
N ARG A 12 10.46 17.54 -6.36
CA ARG A 12 9.45 16.84 -7.15
C ARG A 12 9.82 15.37 -7.20
N ALA A 13 8.95 14.50 -6.70
CA ALA A 13 9.11 13.05 -6.80
C ALA A 13 8.03 12.47 -7.72
N PRO A 14 8.37 11.58 -8.66
CA PRO A 14 7.38 10.86 -9.45
C PRO A 14 6.61 9.84 -8.59
N ALA A 15 5.43 9.44 -9.05
CA ALA A 15 4.71 8.32 -8.45
C ALA A 15 5.44 7.00 -8.72
N ALA A 16 5.30 6.06 -7.79
CA ALA A 16 5.83 4.70 -7.88
C ALA A 16 4.67 3.72 -8.18
N PRO A 17 4.40 3.36 -9.44
CA PRO A 17 3.27 2.51 -9.77
C PRO A 17 3.49 1.07 -9.29
N SER A 18 2.44 0.47 -8.75
CA SER A 18 2.38 -0.98 -8.56
C SER A 18 2.28 -1.70 -9.92
N ALA A 19 2.92 -2.85 -10.04
CA ALA A 19 2.83 -3.70 -11.22
C ALA A 19 1.44 -4.32 -11.34
N PRO A 20 0.73 -4.20 -12.48
CA PRO A 20 -0.64 -4.70 -12.64
C PRO A 20 -0.78 -6.21 -12.41
N GLU A 21 0.21 -7.02 -12.82
CA GLU A 21 0.18 -8.46 -12.55
C GLU A 21 0.28 -8.78 -11.06
N TRP A 22 0.98 -7.98 -10.27
CA TRP A 22 1.07 -8.18 -8.82
C TRP A 22 -0.18 -7.69 -8.08
N GLN A 23 -0.79 -6.60 -8.54
CA GLN A 23 -2.10 -6.18 -8.03
C GLN A 23 -3.15 -7.27 -8.25
N LYS A 24 -3.19 -7.87 -9.44
CA LYS A 24 -4.09 -8.99 -9.74
C LYS A 24 -3.87 -10.19 -8.81
N ARG A 25 -2.64 -10.47 -8.37
CA ARG A 25 -2.40 -11.57 -7.40
C ARG A 25 -3.06 -11.29 -6.06
N TRP A 26 -2.96 -10.05 -5.58
CA TRP A 26 -3.69 -9.62 -4.38
C TRP A 26 -5.21 -9.67 -4.58
N GLU A 27 -5.71 -9.19 -5.72
CA GLU A 27 -7.14 -9.22 -6.04
C GLU A 27 -7.71 -10.65 -6.02
N HIS A 28 -7.00 -11.62 -6.61
CA HIS A 28 -7.42 -13.02 -6.57
C HIS A 28 -7.42 -13.58 -5.14
N ALA A 29 -6.35 -13.33 -4.37
CA ALA A 29 -6.28 -13.78 -2.98
C ALA A 29 -7.43 -13.24 -2.12
N LEU A 30 -7.74 -11.94 -2.23
CA LEU A 30 -8.84 -11.33 -1.50
C LEU A 30 -10.20 -11.88 -1.95
N LYS A 31 -10.38 -12.09 -3.26
CA LYS A 31 -11.60 -12.68 -3.80
C LYS A 31 -11.85 -14.09 -3.26
N ASP A 32 -10.83 -14.94 -3.22
CA ASP A 32 -10.94 -16.33 -2.76
C ASP A 32 -11.19 -16.41 -1.24
N LEU A 33 -10.71 -15.42 -0.49
CA LEU A 33 -11.02 -15.24 0.94
C LEU A 33 -12.37 -14.56 1.20
N GLY A 34 -13.09 -14.13 0.16
CA GLY A 34 -14.37 -13.42 0.29
C GLY A 34 -14.24 -12.01 0.88
N VAL A 35 -13.06 -11.40 0.83
CA VAL A 35 -12.80 -10.04 1.33
C VAL A 35 -13.12 -9.02 0.23
N PRO A 36 -13.95 -8.00 0.51
CA PRO A 36 -14.24 -6.95 -0.47
C PRO A 36 -12.97 -6.21 -0.92
N LEU A 37 -12.81 -6.07 -2.23
CA LEU A 37 -11.67 -5.36 -2.80
C LEU A 37 -11.82 -3.84 -2.58
N PHE A 38 -10.79 -3.22 -2.02
CA PHE A 38 -10.64 -1.78 -1.95
C PHE A 38 -9.26 -1.36 -2.45
N VAL A 39 -9.21 -0.56 -3.51
CA VAL A 39 -7.96 -0.11 -4.14
C VAL A 39 -7.71 1.35 -3.79
N MET A 40 -6.52 1.65 -3.28
CA MET A 40 -6.12 3.01 -2.92
C MET A 40 -4.62 3.25 -3.17
N PRO A 41 -4.21 4.51 -3.41
CA PRO A 41 -2.79 4.86 -3.43
C PRO A 41 -2.20 4.86 -2.01
N SER A 42 -0.91 4.53 -1.90
CA SER A 42 -0.16 4.79 -0.67
C SER A 42 0.21 6.27 -0.56
N GLY A 43 -0.11 6.88 0.58
CA GLY A 43 0.24 8.28 0.86
C GLY A 43 1.67 8.48 1.40
N ALA A 44 2.34 7.39 1.81
CA ALA A 44 3.65 7.43 2.47
C ALA A 44 4.70 6.63 1.69
N GLY A 45 5.97 7.00 1.92
CA GLY A 45 7.11 6.28 1.39
C GLY A 45 7.27 4.89 1.99
N HIS A 46 7.52 3.90 1.15
CA HIS A 46 7.85 2.52 1.53
C HIS A 46 8.99 2.02 0.63
N ASP A 47 9.67 0.94 1.02
CA ASP A 47 10.75 0.35 0.20
C ASP A 47 10.28 -0.02 -1.22
N ALA A 48 9.00 -0.39 -1.35
CA ALA A 48 8.30 -0.60 -2.62
C ALA A 48 8.51 0.55 -3.63
N MET A 49 8.62 1.79 -3.18
CA MET A 49 8.87 2.95 -4.05
C MET A 49 10.25 2.94 -4.70
N LYS A 50 11.22 2.22 -4.14
CA LYS A 50 12.54 2.04 -4.76
C LYS A 50 12.63 0.71 -5.49
N LEU A 51 12.02 -0.34 -4.94
CA LEU A 51 11.98 -1.65 -5.59
C LEU A 51 11.28 -1.63 -6.94
N HIS A 52 10.27 -0.77 -7.16
CA HIS A 52 9.58 -0.68 -8.45
C HIS A 52 10.53 -0.35 -9.62
N GLU A 53 11.69 0.25 -9.36
CA GLU A 53 12.65 0.64 -10.40
C GLU A 53 13.40 -0.57 -10.97
N VAL A 54 13.44 -1.69 -10.23
CA VAL A 54 14.25 -2.88 -10.57
C VAL A 54 13.47 -4.19 -10.60
N MET A 55 12.27 -4.24 -10.02
CA MET A 55 11.42 -5.43 -10.04
C MET A 55 9.92 -5.10 -9.97
N PRO A 56 9.04 -5.95 -10.51
CA PRO A 56 7.61 -5.82 -10.32
C PRO A 56 7.22 -5.96 -8.83
N GLN A 57 6.38 -5.05 -8.33
CA GLN A 57 5.93 -5.04 -6.93
C GLN A 57 4.48 -4.53 -6.83
N ALA A 58 3.74 -4.97 -5.83
CA ALA A 58 2.50 -4.34 -5.38
C ALA A 58 2.31 -4.59 -3.88
N MET A 59 1.65 -3.67 -3.19
CA MET A 59 1.42 -3.76 -1.75
C MET A 59 -0.01 -4.21 -1.42
N LEU A 60 -0.16 -4.94 -0.32
CA LEU A 60 -1.43 -5.19 0.35
C LEU A 60 -1.49 -4.31 1.61
N PHE A 61 -2.61 -3.61 1.82
CA PHE A 61 -2.84 -2.79 3.00
C PHE A 61 -3.74 -3.50 4.00
N VAL A 62 -3.49 -3.26 5.28
CA VAL A 62 -4.30 -3.72 6.41
C VAL A 62 -4.91 -2.51 7.10
N ARG A 63 -6.12 -2.65 7.62
CA ARG A 63 -6.81 -1.57 8.32
C ARG A 63 -6.07 -1.24 9.62
N GLY A 64 -5.72 0.04 9.79
CA GLY A 64 -5.26 0.56 11.07
C GLY A 64 -6.43 1.02 11.95
N GLU A 65 -6.35 0.74 13.24
CA GLU A 65 -7.27 1.25 14.25
C GLU A 65 -7.06 2.76 14.48
N ASN A 66 -7.88 3.36 15.35
CA ASN A 66 -7.72 4.76 15.76
C ASN A 66 -7.67 5.73 14.57
N SER A 67 -8.52 5.51 13.56
CA SER A 67 -8.58 6.29 12.32
C SER A 67 -7.29 6.24 11.46
N GLY A 68 -6.54 5.13 11.52
CA GLY A 68 -5.32 4.95 10.73
C GLY A 68 -4.12 5.74 11.27
N ILE A 69 -4.10 5.98 12.59
CA ILE A 69 -2.93 6.58 13.25
C ILE A 69 -1.71 5.65 13.08
N SER A 70 -0.57 6.23 12.69
CA SER A 70 0.71 5.54 12.57
C SER A 70 1.86 6.42 13.06
N HIS A 71 3.04 5.83 13.32
CA HIS A 71 4.19 6.46 14.00
C HIS A 71 3.81 7.05 15.37
N ASN A 72 2.93 6.36 16.08
CA ASN A 72 2.38 6.79 17.36
C ASN A 72 2.16 5.58 18.27
N PRO A 73 2.33 5.69 19.61
CA PRO A 73 2.05 4.59 20.53
C PRO A 73 0.62 4.04 20.49
N LEU A 74 -0.34 4.80 19.94
CA LEU A 74 -1.72 4.36 19.73
C LEU A 74 -1.93 3.63 18.39
N GLU A 75 -0.89 3.48 17.57
CA GLU A 75 -0.94 2.67 16.35
C GLU A 75 -1.26 1.21 16.70
N SER A 76 -2.30 0.66 16.07
CA SER A 76 -2.77 -0.69 16.34
C SER A 76 -3.54 -1.27 15.14
N THR A 77 -3.67 -2.59 15.12
CA THR A 77 -4.43 -3.38 14.13
C THR A 77 -5.03 -4.58 14.86
N THR A 78 -6.21 -5.03 14.44
CA THR A 78 -6.86 -6.18 15.08
C THR A 78 -6.19 -7.50 14.68
N SER A 79 -6.29 -8.51 15.55
CA SER A 79 -5.82 -9.86 15.22
C SER A 79 -6.57 -10.45 14.03
N ASP A 80 -7.86 -10.13 13.87
CA ASP A 80 -8.69 -10.62 12.75
C ASP A 80 -8.20 -10.03 11.41
N ASP A 81 -7.94 -8.72 11.36
CA ASP A 81 -7.37 -8.07 10.17
C ASP A 81 -5.97 -8.62 9.85
N MET A 82 -5.16 -8.91 10.88
CA MET A 82 -3.84 -9.51 10.68
C MET A 82 -3.92 -10.95 10.17
N GLN A 83 -4.87 -11.74 10.67
CA GLN A 83 -5.10 -13.11 10.19
C GLN A 83 -5.49 -13.10 8.72
N LEU A 84 -6.43 -12.22 8.31
CA LEU A 84 -6.81 -12.06 6.90
C LEU A 84 -5.62 -11.66 6.01
N CYS A 85 -4.73 -10.78 6.51
CA CYS A 85 -3.51 -10.40 5.80
C CYS A 85 -2.58 -11.59 5.59
N ILE A 86 -2.35 -12.38 6.63
CA ILE A 86 -1.49 -13.58 6.58
C ILE A 86 -2.07 -14.61 5.61
N ASP A 87 -3.39 -14.85 5.66
CA ASP A 87 -4.06 -15.79 4.77
C ASP A 87 -3.97 -15.33 3.31
N ALA A 88 -4.15 -14.04 3.03
CA ALA A 88 -4.01 -13.47 1.69
C ALA A 88 -2.56 -13.58 1.18
N PHE A 89 -1.58 -13.34 2.05
CA PHE A 89 -0.17 -13.48 1.72
C PHE A 89 0.20 -14.94 1.41
N ALA A 90 -0.24 -15.87 2.25
CA ALA A 90 -0.03 -17.30 2.05
C ALA A 90 -0.68 -17.78 0.74
N HIS A 91 -1.89 -17.29 0.44
CA HIS A 91 -2.56 -17.56 -0.84
C HIS A 91 -1.70 -17.12 -2.03
N VAL A 92 -1.15 -15.89 -2.00
CA VAL A 92 -0.25 -15.44 -3.05
C VAL A 92 0.98 -16.34 -3.15
N LEU A 93 1.67 -16.63 -2.03
CA LEU A 93 2.86 -17.48 -2.04
C LEU A 93 2.61 -18.88 -2.63
N HIS A 94 1.50 -19.54 -2.26
CA HIS A 94 1.16 -20.85 -2.77
C HIS A 94 0.90 -20.87 -4.29
N HIS A 95 0.46 -19.74 -4.86
CA HIS A 95 0.25 -19.59 -6.29
C HIS A 95 1.48 -19.04 -7.04
N LEU A 96 2.59 -18.78 -6.34
CA LEU A 96 3.89 -18.45 -6.92
C LEU A 96 4.81 -19.66 -7.04
N ALA A 97 4.62 -20.65 -6.18
CA ALA A 97 5.45 -21.85 -6.05
C ALA A 97 5.13 -22.93 -7.09
#